data_AF-A0A1F9E539-F1
#
_entry.id   AF-A0A1F9E539-F1
#
_cell.length_a   1.000
_cell.length_b   1.000
_cell.length_c   1.000
_cell.angle_alpha   90.00
_cell.angle_beta   90.00
_cell.angle_gamma   90.00
#
_symmetry.space_group_name_H-M   'P 1'
#
loop_
_entity.id
_entity.type
_entity.pdbx_description
1 polymer ?
#
loop_
_entity_poly.entity_id
_entity_poly.type
_entity_poly.pdbx_seq_one_letter_code
_entity_poly.pdbx_strand_id
1 'polypeptide(L)'
;MPFPFRPAEVVGALLGARPMDIAGYAFFTDEAGRVTKFVKDENGESVVKATMSDYRTVSGTDVPFSITMKDRRKDLGVKYSSVEVNPVFAAGFFDTDRLP
;
A
#
# COMPACT_ATOMS: atom_id res chain seq x y z
N MET A 1 17.50 -2.17 -10.60
CA MET A 1 16.51 -3.16 -10.13
C MET A 1 15.29 -2.43 -9.59
N PRO A 2 14.07 -2.84 -9.99
CA PRO A 2 12.83 -2.36 -9.40
C PRO A 2 12.71 -2.84 -7.94
N PHE A 3 11.92 -2.12 -7.15
CA PHE A 3 11.61 -2.45 -5.76
C PHE A 3 11.11 -3.91 -5.66
N PRO A 4 11.50 -4.69 -4.64
CA PRO A 4 11.14 -6.11 -4.52
C PRO A 4 9.69 -6.35 -4.08
N PHE A 5 8.77 -5.45 -4.45
CA PHE A 5 7.35 -5.63 -4.24
C PHE A 5 6.70 -6.28 -5.47
N ARG A 6 5.88 -7.31 -5.25
CA ARG A 6 4.91 -7.73 -6.26
C ARG A 6 3.81 -6.66 -6.39
N PRO A 7 3.21 -6.47 -7.57
CA PRO A 7 2.16 -5.46 -7.76
C PRO A 7 1.02 -5.55 -6.73
N ALA A 8 0.56 -6.76 -6.38
CA ALA A 8 -0.48 -6.97 -5.37
C ALA A 8 -0.07 -6.47 -3.96
N GLU A 9 1.22 -6.51 -3.63
CA GLU A 9 1.74 -6.04 -2.33
C GLU A 9 1.78 -4.51 -2.29
N VAL A 10 2.15 -3.88 -3.40
CA VAL A 10 2.10 -2.42 -3.53
C VAL A 10 0.67 -1.93 -3.38
N VAL A 11 -0.29 -2.57 -4.06
CA VAL A 11 -1.70 -2.18 -3.98
C VAL A 11 -2.23 -2.29 -2.55
N GLY A 12 -1.95 -3.39 -1.84
CA GLY A 12 -2.33 -3.52 -0.43
C GLY A 12 -1.72 -2.41 0.44
N ALA A 13 -0.46 -2.06 0.21
CA ALA A 13 0.22 -0.99 0.92
C ALA A 13 -0.40 0.38 0.67
N LEU A 14 -0.70 0.68 -0.60
CA LEU A 14 -1.28 1.92 -1.05
C LEU A 14 -2.70 2.13 -0.51
N LEU A 15 -3.45 1.04 -0.32
CA LEU A 15 -4.82 1.10 0.20
C LEU A 15 -4.90 0.98 1.73
N GLY A 16 -3.79 0.68 2.41
CA GLY A 16 -3.80 0.36 3.84
C GLY A 16 -4.60 -0.91 4.17
N ALA A 17 -4.80 -1.78 3.19
CA ALA A 17 -5.58 -3.01 3.32
C ALA A 17 -4.65 -4.19 3.65
N ARG A 18 -5.15 -5.17 4.41
CA ARG A 18 -4.49 -6.48 4.48
C ARG A 18 -4.69 -7.16 3.13
N PRO A 19 -3.63 -7.41 2.34
CA PRO A 19 -3.79 -8.24 1.17
C PRO A 19 -4.12 -9.66 1.66
N MET A 20 -5.26 -10.19 1.24
CA MET A 20 -5.67 -11.55 1.57
C MET A 20 -4.60 -12.53 1.05
N ASP A 21 -4.12 -13.41 1.92
CA ASP A 21 -3.26 -14.56 1.60
C ASP A 21 -1.86 -14.28 1.04
N ILE A 22 -1.18 -13.24 1.53
CA ILE A 22 0.26 -13.09 1.26
C ILE A 22 1.09 -13.80 2.33
N ALA A 23 1.46 -15.05 2.07
CA ALA A 23 2.39 -15.81 2.91
C ALA A 23 3.73 -15.07 3.09
N GLY A 24 4.28 -15.08 4.32
CA GLY A 24 5.59 -14.50 4.64
C GLY A 24 5.57 -13.03 5.07
N TYR A 25 4.39 -12.46 5.35
CA TYR A 25 4.25 -11.08 5.81
C TYR A 25 3.67 -11.02 7.24
N ALA A 26 4.33 -10.25 8.10
CA ALA A 26 3.81 -9.87 9.40
C ALA A 26 3.06 -8.55 9.27
N PHE A 27 1.79 -8.53 9.67
CA PHE A 27 0.94 -7.33 9.68
C PHE A 27 0.73 -6.83 11.09
N PHE A 28 0.82 -5.51 11.25
CA PHE A 28 0.59 -4.82 12.52
C PHE A 28 -0.59 -3.88 12.34
N THR A 29 -1.49 -3.88 13.32
CA THR A 29 -2.67 -3.02 13.32
C THR A 29 -2.70 -2.14 14.56
N ASP A 30 -3.34 -0.99 14.46
CA ASP A 30 -3.70 -0.18 15.62
C ASP A 30 -4.97 -0.68 16.32
N GLU A 31 -5.39 0.03 17.38
CA GLU A 31 -6.60 -0.28 18.16
C GLU A 31 -7.90 -0.20 17.33
N ALA A 32 -7.90 0.57 16.24
CA ALA A 32 -9.00 0.67 15.30
C ALA A 32 -8.98 -0.43 14.22
N GLY A 33 -8.02 -1.37 14.29
CA GLY A 33 -7.86 -2.45 13.33
C GLY A 33 -7.21 -2.04 12.00
N ARG A 34 -6.70 -0.81 11.89
CA ARG A 34 -6.08 -0.28 10.67
C ARG A 34 -4.63 -0.75 10.57
N VAL A 35 -4.18 -1.11 9.37
CA VAL A 35 -2.81 -1.62 9.14
C VAL A 35 -1.80 -0.50 9.25
N THR A 36 -1.01 -0.45 10.32
CA THR A 36 0.01 0.60 10.50
C THR A 36 1.35 0.23 9.89
N LYS A 37 1.60 -1.07 9.74
CA LYS A 37 2.87 -1.59 9.24
C LYS A 37 2.70 -3.00 8.71
N PHE A 38 3.46 -3.33 7.67
CA PHE A 38 3.77 -4.71 7.38
C PHE A 38 5.26 -4.90 7.08
N VAL A 39 5.74 -6.12 7.36
CA VAL A 39 7.14 -6.51 7.16
C VAL A 39 7.16 -7.86 6.46
N LYS A 40 8.04 -7.98 5.47
CA LYS A 40 8.44 -9.27 4.92
C LYS A 40 9.85 -9.57 5.40
N ASP A 41 9.99 -10.72 6.03
CA ASP A 41 11.28 -11.27 6.40
C ASP A 41 11.63 -12.41 5.45
N GLU A 42 12.83 -12.40 4.88
CA GLU A 42 13.38 -13.50 4.11
C GLU A 42 14.71 -13.91 4.74
N ASN A 43 14.85 -15.19 5.07
CA ASN A 43 16.05 -15.76 5.69
C ASN A 43 16.49 -15.03 6.99
N GLY A 44 15.52 -14.58 7.80
CA GLY A 44 15.78 -13.88 9.07
C GLY A 44 16.12 -12.39 8.92
N GLU A 45 16.04 -11.83 7.72
CA GLU A 45 16.31 -10.41 7.46
C GLU A 45 15.09 -9.74 6.82
N SER A 46 14.69 -8.59 7.36
CA SER A 46 13.60 -7.77 6.80
C SER A 46 13.99 -7.23 5.42
N VAL A 47 13.38 -7.79 4.38
CA VAL A 47 13.60 -7.37 2.99
C VAL A 47 12.68 -6.23 2.57
N VAL A 48 11.51 -6.15 3.19
CA VAL A 48 10.47 -5.17 2.86
C VAL A 48 9.82 -4.70 4.14
N LYS A 49 9.69 -3.38 4.28
CA LYS A 49 8.92 -2.75 5.34
C LYS A 49 8.06 -1.64 4.76
N ALA A 50 6.76 -1.72 4.96
CA ALA A 50 5.86 -0.59 4.71
C ALA A 50 5.30 -0.09 6.04
N THR A 51 5.24 1.23 6.17
CA THR A 51 4.61 1.92 7.30
C THR A 51 3.54 2.84 6.76
N MET A 52 2.35 2.80 7.36
CA MET A 52 1.22 3.65 7.03
C MET A 52 0.91 4.56 8.21
N SER A 53 0.61 5.82 7.91
CA SER A 53 0.23 6.83 8.88
C SER A 53 -0.69 7.88 8.25
N ASP A 54 -1.12 8.85 9.06
CA ASP A 54 -2.05 9.91 8.64
C ASP A 54 -3.35 9.32 8.05
N TYR A 55 -3.98 8.42 8.81
CA TYR A 55 -5.25 7.83 8.41
C TYR A 55 -6.36 8.88 8.43
N ARG A 56 -7.11 8.95 7.32
CA ARG A 56 -8.26 9.85 7.18
C ARG A 56 -9.45 9.08 6.63
N THR A 57 -10.63 9.42 7.12
CA THR A 57 -11.88 8.86 6.62
C THR A 57 -12.31 9.57 5.34
N VAL A 58 -12.44 8.83 4.25
CA VAL A 58 -12.90 9.29 2.94
C VAL A 58 -14.10 8.43 2.55
N SER A 59 -15.27 9.04 2.37
CA SER A 59 -16.53 8.34 2.07
C SER A 59 -16.81 7.12 2.97
N GLY A 60 -16.52 7.24 4.26
CA GLY A 60 -16.72 6.17 5.26
C GLY A 60 -15.65 5.09 5.30
N THR A 61 -14.59 5.20 4.51
CA THR A 61 -13.43 4.28 4.51
C THR A 61 -12.19 4.97 5.07
N ASP A 62 -11.47 4.32 5.96
CA ASP A 62 -10.22 4.84 6.50
C ASP A 62 -9.04 4.52 5.58
N VAL A 63 -8.38 5.57 5.07
CA VAL A 63 -7.30 5.47 4.10
C VAL A 63 -6.03 6.13 4.65
N PRO A 64 -4.84 5.51 4.53
CA PRO A 64 -3.59 6.16 4.93
C PRO A 64 -3.15 7.22 3.92
N PHE A 65 -2.91 8.45 4.36
CA PHE A 65 -2.41 9.53 3.49
C PHE A 65 -0.89 9.59 3.39
N SER A 66 -0.18 8.87 4.27
CA SER A 66 1.27 8.81 4.30
C SER A 66 1.74 7.37 4.36
N ILE A 67 2.43 6.93 3.33
CA ILE A 67 2.95 5.56 3.21
C ILE A 67 4.45 5.65 2.96
N THR A 68 5.24 4.96 3.77
CA THR A 68 6.68 4.82 3.58
C THR A 68 7.01 3.36 3.35
N MET A 69 7.55 3.04 2.19
CA MET A 69 8.04 1.72 1.82
C MET A 69 9.56 1.74 1.81
N LYS A 70 10.17 0.75 2.46
CA LYS A 70 11.61 0.56 2.53
C LYS A 70 11.97 -0.84 2.07
N ASP A 71 12.97 -0.93 1.22
CA ASP A 71 13.68 -2.18 0.93
C ASP A 71 15.12 -2.10 1.49
N ARG A 72 15.96 -3.11 1.21
CA ARG A 72 17.37 -3.13 1.68
C ARG A 72 18.26 -2.01 1.11
N ARG A 73 17.80 -1.28 0.10
CA ARG A 73 18.60 -0.35 -0.72
C ARG A 73 17.97 1.04 -0.87
N LYS A 74 16.65 1.16 -0.74
CA LYS A 74 15.87 2.33 -1.15
C LYS A 74 14.70 2.57 -0.20
N ASP A 75 14.41 3.85 -0.05
CA ASP A 75 13.22 4.36 0.62
C ASP A 75 12.32 5.03 -0.42
N LEU A 76 11.03 4.72 -0.39
CA LEU A 76 9.98 5.34 -1.19
C LEU A 76 8.90 5.89 -0.26
N GLY A 77 8.69 7.21 -0.31
CA GLY A 77 7.58 7.87 0.36
C GLY A 77 6.47 8.19 -0.63
N VAL A 78 5.24 7.83 -0.28
CA VAL A 78 4.01 8.22 -0.99
C VAL A 78 3.18 9.05 -0.03
N LYS A 79 2.80 10.25 -0.48
CA LYS A 79 1.90 11.14 0.25
C LYS A 79 0.74 11.53 -0.65
N TYR A 80 -0.46 11.14 -0.27
CA TYR A 80 -1.66 11.51 -1.02
C TYR A 80 -2.02 12.97 -0.72
N SER A 81 -2.30 13.73 -1.78
CA SER A 81 -2.89 15.06 -1.68
C SER A 81 -4.42 14.99 -1.63
N SER A 82 -5.00 14.02 -2.33
CA SER A 82 -6.44 13.75 -2.37
C SER A 82 -6.68 12.25 -2.63
N VAL A 83 -7.82 11.74 -2.13
CA VAL A 83 -8.31 10.38 -2.37
C VAL A 83 -9.81 10.49 -2.64
N GLU A 84 -10.27 9.77 -3.67
CA GLU A 84 -11.69 9.59 -3.97
C GLU A 84 -12.03 8.10 -3.88
N VAL A 85 -13.16 7.79 -3.25
CA VAL A 85 -13.66 6.41 -3.11
C VAL A 85 -14.88 6.24 -3.99
N ASN A 86 -14.90 5.16 -4.79
CA ASN A 86 -15.90 4.91 -5.83
C ASN A 86 -16.05 6.06 -6.85
N PRO A 87 -14.95 6.56 -7.44
CA PRO A 87 -15.05 7.56 -8.49
C PRO A 87 -15.75 7.00 -9.74
N VAL A 88 -16.49 7.86 -10.43
CA VAL A 88 -17.14 7.52 -11.70
C VAL A 88 -16.13 7.72 -12.83
N PHE A 89 -15.71 6.63 -13.47
CA PHE A 89 -14.81 6.67 -14.61
C PHE A 89 -15.56 6.63 -15.93
N ALA A 90 -15.07 7.35 -16.93
CA ALA A 90 -15.58 7.25 -18.30
C ALA A 90 -15.31 5.85 -18.88
N ALA A 91 -16.12 5.44 -19.86
CA ALA A 91 -15.88 4.21 -20.59
C ALA A 91 -14.49 4.22 -21.26
N GLY A 92 -13.75 3.12 -21.13
CA GLY A 92 -12.39 3.00 -21.67
C GLY A 92 -11.30 3.73 -20.86
N PHE A 93 -11.58 4.14 -19.62
CA PHE A 93 -10.56 4.79 -18.76
C PHE A 93 -9.35 3.88 -18.47
N PHE A 94 -9.57 2.57 -18.34
CA PHE A 94 -8.52 1.57 -18.08
C PHE A 94 -7.97 0.90 -19.35
N ASP A 95 -8.17 1.50 -20.52
CA ASP A 95 -7.70 0.94 -21.78
C ASP A 95 -6.17 1.05 -21.89
N THR A 96 -5.48 -0.09 -21.91
CA THR A 96 -4.01 -0.16 -21.88
C THR A 96 -3.39 0.36 -23.18
N ASP A 97 -4.14 0.37 -24.27
CA ASP A 97 -3.69 0.84 -25.59
C ASP A 97 -3.51 2.38 -25.62
N ARG A 98 -3.91 3.07 -24.54
CA ARG A 98 -3.79 4.52 -24.37
C ARG A 98 -2.68 4.96 -23.40
N LEU A 99 -1.92 4.01 -22.86
CA LEU A 99 -0.74 4.33 -22.06
C LEU A 99 0.39 4.78 -23.02
N PRO A 100 1.05 5.94 -22.77
CA PRO A 100 2.14 6.44 -23.61
C PRO A 100 3.39 5.55 -23.60
#